data_AF-A0A2P5YC71-F1
#
_entry.id   AF-A0A2P5YC71-F1
#
_cell.length_a   1.000
_cell.length_b   1.000
_cell.length_c   1.000
_cell.angle_alpha   90.00
_cell.angle_beta   90.00
_cell.angle_gamma   90.00
#
_symmetry.space_group_name_H-M   'P 1'
#
loop_
_entity.id
_entity.type
_entity.pdbx_description
1 polymer ?
#
loop_
_entity_poly.entity_id
_entity_poly.type
_entity_poly.pdbx_seq_one_letter_code
_entity_poly.pdbx_strand_id
1 'polypeptide(L)'
;MQISTTASRLFSATLVPFSTNRSPTKPTKLATSWAPSASTNLASLSSRNLFTREIWGWVNSKTATSRREMRGVVRAEMFGQLTSGLEAAWTKLKGEEVLTKENIVEPMRDIRRALLEADVSLPVVRRFVQAVSDQAVGVGLIRGVKPDQQLVKIVNDELVKLMGGEVSELVFSKSGPTVILLAGLQGVGKTTLCAKLANYLKKQGKSSMLIAGDVYRPAAIDQLVILGEQVGVPVYTAGTEVKPSEIAKQGLEEAKKKKIDVVIMDTAGRLQVIL
;
A
#
# COMPACT_ATOMS: atom_id res chain seq x y z
N MET A 1 57.97 -50.76 -25.99
CA MET A 1 56.50 -50.91 -25.98
C MET A 1 55.95 -49.80 -26.88
N GLN A 2 55.80 -49.93 -28.20
CA GLN A 2 54.86 -50.82 -28.92
C GLN A 2 53.50 -50.82 -28.18
N ILE A 3 52.37 -50.38 -28.74
CA ILE A 3 51.84 -50.62 -30.09
C ILE A 3 50.90 -49.46 -30.53
N SER A 4 50.87 -49.25 -31.85
CA SER A 4 49.99 -48.50 -32.75
C SER A 4 48.47 -48.63 -32.50
N THR A 5 47.56 -47.84 -33.09
CA THR A 5 47.07 -47.99 -34.49
C THR A 5 46.08 -46.84 -34.80
N THR A 6 46.41 -45.85 -35.67
CA THR A 6 45.98 -45.66 -37.09
C THR A 6 44.46 -45.66 -37.31
N ALA A 7 43.84 -44.51 -37.65
CA ALA A 7 43.56 -44.00 -39.03
C ALA A 7 42.18 -44.48 -39.54
N SER A 8 41.40 -43.82 -40.41
CA SER A 8 41.65 -42.74 -41.37
C SER A 8 40.33 -42.38 -42.08
N ARG A 9 40.35 -41.22 -42.78
CA ARG A 9 39.71 -40.92 -44.09
C ARG A 9 38.21 -40.59 -44.11
N LEU A 10 37.85 -39.33 -44.42
CA LEU A 10 37.76 -38.68 -45.75
C LEU A 10 36.49 -39.09 -46.51
N PHE A 11 35.61 -38.13 -46.81
CA PHE A 11 35.15 -37.87 -48.18
C PHE A 11 34.53 -36.46 -48.30
N SER A 12 34.93 -35.80 -49.37
CA SER A 12 34.54 -34.47 -49.86
C SER A 12 33.50 -34.64 -50.98
N ALA A 13 32.63 -33.64 -51.21
CA ALA A 13 32.29 -33.09 -52.54
C ALA A 13 30.99 -32.23 -52.55
N THR A 14 31.19 -30.92 -52.71
CA THR A 14 30.68 -30.01 -53.77
C THR A 14 29.44 -30.39 -54.61
N LEU A 15 28.47 -29.46 -54.76
CA LEU A 15 28.09 -28.73 -56.01
C LEU A 15 26.71 -28.01 -55.94
N VAL A 16 26.63 -26.87 -56.64
CA VAL A 16 25.52 -25.88 -56.86
C VAL A 16 24.74 -26.25 -58.16
N PRO A 17 23.89 -25.42 -58.85
CA PRO A 17 22.75 -24.48 -58.56
C PRO A 17 21.45 -24.81 -59.37
N PHE A 18 20.44 -23.90 -59.38
CA PHE A 18 19.59 -23.43 -60.53
C PHE A 18 18.06 -23.31 -60.20
N SER A 19 17.48 -22.10 -60.07
CA SER A 19 16.73 -21.25 -61.05
C SER A 19 15.34 -21.80 -61.47
N THR A 20 14.18 -21.12 -61.34
CA THR A 20 13.65 -19.93 -62.05
C THR A 20 12.24 -19.62 -61.47
N ASN A 21 11.86 -18.38 -61.10
CA ASN A 21 11.28 -17.28 -61.89
C ASN A 21 9.76 -17.38 -62.19
N ARG A 22 8.95 -16.43 -61.66
CA ARG A 22 7.93 -15.62 -62.38
C ARG A 22 6.96 -14.85 -61.44
N SER A 23 7.10 -13.52 -61.45
CA SER A 23 6.01 -12.51 -61.36
C SER A 23 5.32 -12.38 -62.75
N PRO A 24 4.26 -11.56 -63.04
CA PRO A 24 3.88 -10.30 -62.37
C PRO A 24 2.38 -9.85 -62.39
N THR A 25 2.15 -8.63 -61.86
CA THR A 25 1.11 -7.61 -62.17
C THR A 25 -0.22 -7.50 -61.38
N LYS A 26 -0.48 -6.24 -60.98
CA LYS A 26 -1.65 -5.66 -60.26
C LYS A 26 -2.85 -5.40 -61.22
N PRO A 27 -4.06 -4.98 -60.76
CA PRO A 27 -4.30 -3.55 -60.47
C PRO A 27 -5.26 -3.23 -59.29
N THR A 28 -5.19 -1.97 -58.89
CA THR A 28 -6.00 -1.18 -57.94
C THR A 28 -7.47 -0.93 -58.35
N LYS A 29 -8.38 -0.78 -57.38
CA LYS A 29 -9.56 0.14 -57.33
C LYS A 29 -10.16 0.12 -55.90
N LEU A 30 -10.14 1.21 -55.14
CA LEU A 30 -11.12 2.32 -55.03
C LEU A 30 -12.44 1.95 -54.30
N ALA A 31 -12.60 2.66 -53.17
CA ALA A 31 -13.71 2.87 -52.24
C ALA A 31 -15.16 2.55 -52.66
N THR A 32 -15.96 2.13 -51.68
CA THR A 32 -17.30 2.68 -51.39
C THR A 32 -17.77 2.30 -49.97
N SER A 33 -18.44 3.26 -49.31
CA SER A 33 -19.11 3.08 -48.01
C SER A 33 -20.45 2.35 -48.17
N TRP A 34 -20.84 1.55 -47.17
CA TRP A 34 -22.24 1.36 -46.75
C TRP A 34 -22.29 1.02 -45.25
N ALA A 35 -23.16 1.72 -44.53
CA ALA A 35 -23.73 1.34 -43.23
C ALA A 35 -25.11 0.68 -43.48
N PRO A 36 -25.93 0.28 -42.49
CA PRO A 36 -25.70 -0.27 -41.14
C PRO A 36 -26.36 -1.66 -40.95
N SER A 37 -26.01 -2.43 -39.91
CA SER A 37 -26.93 -3.41 -39.32
C SER A 37 -26.51 -3.79 -37.89
N ALA A 38 -27.53 -3.90 -37.03
CA ALA A 38 -27.44 -4.14 -35.60
C ALA A 38 -27.45 -5.65 -35.26
N SER A 39 -27.12 -5.92 -33.98
CA SER A 39 -27.29 -7.17 -33.22
C SER A 39 -26.16 -8.20 -33.43
N THR A 40 -25.55 -8.83 -32.42
CA THR A 40 -26.01 -9.28 -31.11
C THR A 40 -24.81 -9.54 -30.16
N ASN A 41 -25.03 -9.31 -28.85
CA ASN A 41 -24.56 -10.06 -27.68
C ASN A 41 -23.07 -10.45 -27.53
N LEU A 42 -22.40 -9.82 -26.55
CA LEU A 42 -21.47 -10.52 -25.65
C LEU A 42 -21.55 -9.95 -24.23
N ALA A 43 -22.72 -10.09 -23.61
CA ALA A 43 -22.89 -9.97 -22.16
C ALA A 43 -22.79 -11.36 -21.55
N SER A 44 -21.60 -11.78 -21.12
CA SER A 44 -21.43 -12.87 -20.14
C SER A 44 -19.95 -13.09 -19.79
N LEU A 45 -19.41 -12.27 -18.90
CA LEU A 45 -18.36 -12.65 -17.94
C LEU A 45 -18.19 -11.52 -16.91
N SER A 46 -19.29 -11.21 -16.23
CA SER A 46 -19.26 -10.40 -15.00
C SER A 46 -20.09 -11.14 -13.97
N SER A 47 -19.42 -11.89 -13.11
CA SER A 47 -19.93 -12.39 -11.83
C SER A 47 -18.85 -13.20 -11.13
N ARG A 48 -18.12 -12.56 -10.22
CA ARG A 48 -17.58 -13.10 -8.94
C ARG A 48 -16.41 -12.24 -8.46
N ASN A 49 -16.72 -11.09 -7.89
CA ASN A 49 -15.89 -10.46 -6.85
C ASN A 49 -16.82 -9.68 -5.92
N LEU A 50 -16.96 -10.13 -4.68
CA LEU A 50 -17.86 -9.51 -3.70
C LEU A 50 -17.36 -8.13 -3.24
N PHE A 51 -16.05 -7.87 -3.37
CA PHE A 51 -15.41 -6.60 -3.05
C PHE A 51 -15.76 -5.46 -4.02
N THR A 52 -16.12 -5.77 -5.28
CA THR A 52 -16.43 -4.74 -6.28
C THR A 52 -17.82 -4.15 -6.12
N ARG A 53 -18.77 -4.84 -5.45
CA ARG A 53 -20.13 -4.32 -5.22
C ARG A 53 -20.18 -3.16 -4.24
N GLU A 54 -19.38 -3.19 -3.17
CA GLU A 54 -19.38 -2.12 -2.17
C GLU A 54 -18.78 -0.82 -2.71
N ILE A 55 -17.72 -0.93 -3.53
CA ILE A 55 -17.06 0.23 -4.12
C ILE A 55 -17.91 0.85 -5.24
N TRP A 56 -18.57 0.03 -6.06
CA TRP A 56 -19.44 0.53 -7.14
C TRP A 56 -20.67 1.28 -6.62
N GLY A 57 -21.20 0.88 -5.45
CA GLY A 57 -22.28 1.60 -4.78
C GLY A 57 -21.89 3.02 -4.36
N TRP A 58 -20.59 3.28 -4.17
CA TRP A 58 -20.08 4.58 -3.75
C TRP A 58 -19.78 5.53 -4.93
N VAL A 59 -19.40 4.98 -6.08
CA VAL A 59 -18.99 5.76 -7.28
C VAL A 59 -20.18 6.36 -8.04
N ASN A 60 -21.36 5.72 -8.01
CA ASN A 60 -22.54 6.21 -8.74
C ASN A 60 -23.47 7.14 -7.95
N SER A 61 -23.05 7.61 -6.78
CA SER A 61 -23.81 8.57 -5.98
C SER A 61 -23.43 10.02 -6.33
N LYS A 62 -24.16 10.62 -7.28
CA LYS A 62 -24.34 12.07 -7.44
C LYS A 62 -25.83 12.23 -7.80
N THR A 63 -26.69 12.96 -7.11
CA THR A 63 -26.59 14.23 -6.38
C THR A 63 -27.80 14.35 -5.44
N ALA A 64 -27.57 14.62 -4.15
CA ALA A 64 -28.55 15.33 -3.32
C ALA A 64 -27.82 16.00 -2.15
N THR A 65 -28.08 17.29 -2.02
CA THR A 65 -27.49 18.26 -1.11
C THR A 65 -27.66 17.87 0.36
N SER A 66 -26.57 17.50 1.04
CA SER A 66 -26.46 17.63 2.51
C SER A 66 -24.99 17.61 2.91
N ARG A 67 -24.51 18.79 3.28
CA ARG A 67 -23.19 19.02 3.86
C ARG A 67 -23.23 18.46 5.29
N ARG A 68 -22.91 17.18 5.48
CA ARG A 68 -22.52 16.61 6.77
C ARG A 68 -21.06 16.21 6.69
N GLU A 69 -20.25 16.75 7.60
CA GLU A 69 -18.88 16.33 7.85
C GLU A 69 -18.84 14.81 8.04
N MET A 70 -18.36 14.09 7.02
CA MET A 70 -17.94 12.71 7.19
C MET A 70 -16.58 12.73 7.92
N ARG A 71 -16.63 12.78 9.25
CA ARG A 71 -15.55 12.18 10.07
C ARG A 71 -15.53 10.70 9.71
N GLY A 72 -14.50 10.27 8.98
CA GLY A 72 -14.26 8.86 8.71
C GLY A 72 -14.11 8.12 10.03
N VAL A 73 -15.15 7.39 10.42
CA VAL A 73 -15.06 6.44 11.52
C VAL A 73 -14.25 5.27 10.98
N VAL A 74 -12.96 5.23 11.32
CA VAL A 74 -12.16 4.01 11.19
C VAL A 74 -12.88 2.95 12.01
N ARG A 75 -13.21 1.82 11.39
CA ARG A 75 -13.88 0.70 12.05
C ARG A 75 -12.96 0.20 13.17
N ALA A 76 -13.26 0.57 14.41
CA ALA A 76 -12.43 0.37 15.59
C ALA A 76 -12.43 -1.08 16.12
N GLU A 77 -12.69 -2.08 15.27
CA GLU A 77 -12.68 -3.48 15.67
C GLU A 77 -11.26 -3.92 16.08
N MET A 78 -10.21 -3.38 15.45
CA MET A 78 -8.80 -3.68 15.78
C MET A 78 -8.35 -3.08 17.13
N PHE A 79 -8.93 -1.95 17.54
CA PHE A 79 -8.61 -1.31 18.82
C PHE A 79 -9.54 -1.77 19.95
N GLY A 80 -10.60 -2.52 19.65
CA GLY A 80 -11.61 -2.93 20.63
C GLY A 80 -11.03 -3.75 21.78
N GLN A 81 -10.07 -4.65 21.50
CA GLN A 81 -9.41 -5.47 22.53
C GLN A 81 -8.52 -4.63 23.46
N LEU A 82 -7.83 -3.63 22.91
CA LEU A 82 -7.07 -2.68 23.71
C LEU A 82 -8.03 -1.85 24.57
N THR A 83 -9.08 -1.31 23.99
CA THR A 83 -10.08 -0.50 24.69
C THR A 83 -10.72 -1.27 25.84
N SER A 84 -11.16 -2.51 25.63
CA SER A 84 -11.79 -3.32 26.68
C SER A 84 -10.82 -3.67 27.81
N GLY A 85 -9.55 -3.97 27.48
CA GLY A 85 -8.52 -4.23 28.48
C GLY A 85 -8.19 -2.99 29.33
N LEU A 86 -8.16 -1.81 28.72
CA LEU A 86 -7.98 -0.54 29.43
C LEU A 86 -9.20 -0.21 30.32
N GLU A 87 -10.42 -0.45 29.83
CA GLU A 87 -11.66 -0.26 30.61
C GLU A 87 -11.74 -1.16 31.85
N ALA A 88 -11.29 -2.40 31.72
CA ALA A 88 -11.17 -3.32 32.85
C ALA A 88 -10.19 -2.79 33.91
N ALA A 89 -9.04 -2.27 33.48
CA ALA A 89 -8.04 -1.70 34.37
C ALA A 89 -8.58 -0.47 35.14
N TRP A 90 -9.31 0.43 34.48
CA TRP A 90 -9.91 1.61 35.15
C TRP A 90 -10.99 1.23 36.15
N THR A 91 -11.78 0.19 35.85
CA THR A 91 -12.85 -0.26 36.75
C THR A 91 -12.29 -0.77 38.07
N LYS A 92 -11.09 -1.37 38.07
CA LYS A 92 -10.40 -1.84 39.29
C LYS A 92 -9.90 -0.72 40.21
N LEU A 93 -9.82 0.51 39.71
CA LEU A 93 -9.38 1.69 40.49
C LEU A 93 -10.55 2.58 40.93
N LYS A 94 -11.78 2.21 40.59
CA LYS A 94 -12.97 2.94 41.06
C LYS A 94 -13.09 2.81 42.57
N GLY A 95 -13.10 3.95 43.26
CA GLY A 95 -13.24 4.01 44.71
C GLY A 95 -11.92 4.11 45.45
N GLU A 96 -10.79 4.02 44.76
CA GLU A 96 -9.48 4.33 45.33
C GLU A 96 -9.32 5.85 45.47
N GLU A 97 -8.75 6.29 46.59
CA GLU A 97 -8.47 7.72 46.84
C GLU A 97 -7.07 8.14 46.40
N VAL A 98 -6.11 7.19 46.36
CA VAL A 98 -4.70 7.46 46.04
C VAL A 98 -4.14 6.32 45.18
N LEU A 99 -3.27 6.63 44.21
CA LEU A 99 -2.49 5.60 43.50
C LEU A 99 -1.31 5.16 44.38
N THR A 100 -1.29 3.88 44.75
CA THR A 100 -0.25 3.25 45.58
C THR A 100 0.45 2.14 44.82
N LYS A 101 1.60 1.67 45.29
CA LYS A 101 2.30 0.57 44.62
C LYS A 101 1.48 -0.71 44.60
N GLU A 102 0.63 -0.90 45.60
CA GLU A 102 -0.16 -2.10 45.83
C GLU A 102 -1.41 -2.11 44.94
N ASN A 103 -2.15 -0.99 44.83
CA ASN A 103 -3.40 -0.97 44.07
C ASN A 103 -3.20 -0.87 42.54
N ILE A 104 -2.04 -0.41 42.06
CA ILE A 104 -1.77 -0.33 40.61
C ILE A 104 -1.32 -1.66 39.99
N VAL A 105 -0.89 -2.65 40.78
CA VAL A 105 -0.31 -3.90 40.24
C VAL A 105 -1.27 -4.61 39.30
N GLU A 106 -2.52 -4.78 39.73
CA GLU A 106 -3.56 -5.48 38.97
C GLU A 106 -3.98 -4.71 37.70
N PRO A 107 -4.31 -3.40 37.76
CA PRO A 107 -4.52 -2.58 36.57
C PRO A 107 -3.36 -2.65 35.57
N MET A 108 -2.12 -2.59 36.02
CA MET A 108 -0.94 -2.66 35.14
C MET A 108 -0.76 -4.04 34.49
N ARG A 109 -1.22 -5.13 35.14
CA ARG A 109 -1.25 -6.47 34.53
C ARG A 109 -2.27 -6.55 33.39
N ASP A 110 -3.45 -5.97 33.58
CA ASP A 110 -4.48 -5.93 32.53
C ASP A 110 -4.01 -5.11 31.33
N ILE A 111 -3.42 -3.93 31.57
CA ILE A 111 -2.85 -3.08 30.50
C ILE A 111 -1.76 -3.83 29.74
N ARG A 112 -0.86 -4.53 30.45
CA ARG A 112 0.18 -5.35 29.82
C ARG A 112 -0.42 -6.42 28.91
N ARG A 113 -1.45 -7.13 29.38
CA ARG A 113 -2.12 -8.17 28.62
C ARG A 113 -2.79 -7.61 27.37
N ALA A 114 -3.52 -6.50 27.51
CA ALA A 114 -4.21 -5.83 26.41
C ALA A 114 -3.24 -5.39 25.31
N LEU A 115 -2.07 -4.86 25.68
CA LEU A 115 -1.04 -4.45 24.73
C LEU A 115 -0.42 -5.66 23.99
N LEU A 116 -0.19 -6.77 24.68
CA LEU A 116 0.33 -7.98 24.05
C LEU A 116 -0.68 -8.63 23.11
N GLU A 117 -1.96 -8.63 23.48
CA GLU A 117 -3.07 -9.10 22.62
C GLU A 117 -3.24 -8.22 21.37
N ALA A 118 -2.88 -6.94 21.46
CA ALA A 118 -2.87 -5.99 20.35
C ALA A 118 -1.59 -6.02 19.49
N ASP A 119 -0.85 -7.14 19.48
CA ASP A 119 0.38 -7.36 18.71
C ASP A 119 1.54 -6.37 19.01
N VAL A 120 1.56 -5.77 20.22
CA VAL A 120 2.69 -4.91 20.63
C VAL A 120 3.85 -5.78 21.13
N SER A 121 5.06 -5.51 20.64
CA SER A 121 6.24 -6.30 21.02
C SER A 121 6.52 -6.27 22.54
N LEU A 122 6.88 -7.42 23.10
CA LEU A 122 7.16 -7.56 24.54
C LEU A 122 8.20 -6.55 25.09
N PRO A 123 9.31 -6.22 24.38
CA PRO A 123 10.23 -5.19 24.86
C PRO A 123 9.58 -3.80 24.98
N VAL A 124 8.70 -3.44 24.04
CA VAL A 124 7.96 -2.17 24.07
C VAL A 124 6.98 -2.17 25.24
N VAL A 125 6.20 -3.24 25.41
CA VAL A 125 5.23 -3.36 26.51
C VAL A 125 5.92 -3.28 27.88
N ARG A 126 7.07 -3.94 28.04
CA ARG A 126 7.84 -3.88 29.30
C ARG A 126 8.26 -2.46 29.65
N ARG A 127 8.82 -1.72 28.67
CA ARG A 127 9.22 -0.32 28.88
C ARG A 127 8.02 0.57 29.20
N PHE A 128 6.92 0.40 28.45
CA PHE A 128 5.68 1.15 28.65
C PHE A 128 5.12 0.96 30.07
N VAL A 129 4.95 -0.30 30.51
CA VAL A 129 4.40 -0.61 31.83
C VAL A 129 5.29 -0.07 32.95
N GLN A 130 6.61 -0.13 32.79
CA GLN A 130 7.54 0.42 33.77
C GLN A 130 7.38 1.94 33.88
N ALA A 131 7.39 2.64 32.75
CA ALA A 131 7.25 4.10 32.71
C ALA A 131 5.92 4.58 33.32
N VAL A 132 4.81 3.92 32.99
CA VAL A 132 3.49 4.22 33.58
C VAL A 132 3.48 3.96 35.09
N SER A 133 4.05 2.84 35.56
CA SER A 133 4.08 2.52 37.00
C SER A 133 4.90 3.55 37.79
N ASP A 134 6.05 3.96 37.26
CA ASP A 134 6.91 4.95 37.91
C ASP A 134 6.22 6.32 37.98
N GLN A 135 5.51 6.72 36.92
CA GLN A 135 4.74 7.97 36.89
C GLN A 135 3.50 7.89 37.80
N ALA A 136 2.79 6.76 37.84
CA ALA A 136 1.59 6.58 38.65
C ALA A 136 1.87 6.70 40.16
N VAL A 137 3.01 6.17 40.62
CA VAL A 137 3.42 6.26 42.03
C VAL A 137 4.13 7.60 42.33
N GLY A 138 4.86 8.15 41.36
CA GLY A 138 5.65 9.36 41.54
C GLY A 138 4.87 10.67 41.45
N VAL A 139 3.75 10.70 40.74
CA VAL A 139 2.86 11.88 40.65
C VAL A 139 1.97 11.88 41.89
N GLY A 140 2.41 12.57 42.94
CA GLY A 140 1.62 12.80 44.15
C GLY A 140 0.21 13.34 43.83
N LEU A 141 -0.70 13.23 44.80
CA LEU A 141 -2.13 13.49 44.60
C LEU A 141 -2.41 14.88 44.00
N ILE A 142 -2.96 14.92 42.78
CA ILE A 142 -3.46 16.16 42.21
C ILE A 142 -4.83 16.44 42.83
N ARG A 143 -4.92 17.50 43.63
CA ARG A 143 -6.17 17.88 44.31
C ARG A 143 -7.31 18.03 43.30
N GLY A 144 -8.42 17.32 43.54
CA GLY A 144 -9.63 17.40 42.73
C GLY A 144 -9.66 16.49 41.49
N VAL A 145 -8.64 15.68 41.24
CA VAL A 145 -8.63 14.67 40.17
C VAL A 145 -8.75 13.28 40.78
N LYS A 146 -9.67 12.46 40.26
CA LYS A 146 -9.82 11.09 40.75
C LYS A 146 -8.67 10.20 40.26
N PRO A 147 -8.21 9.22 41.06
CA PRO A 147 -7.09 8.34 40.69
C PRO A 147 -7.27 7.57 39.38
N ASP A 148 -8.49 7.13 39.06
CA ASP A 148 -8.84 6.49 37.80
C ASP A 148 -8.56 7.41 36.60
N GLN A 149 -8.99 8.68 36.69
CA GLN A 149 -8.74 9.70 35.67
C GLN A 149 -7.26 10.07 35.56
N GLN A 150 -6.55 10.12 36.69
CA GLN A 150 -5.11 10.37 36.70
C GLN A 150 -4.35 9.24 35.99
N LEU A 151 -4.69 7.98 36.25
CA LEU A 151 -4.08 6.86 35.54
C LEU A 151 -4.41 6.88 34.04
N VAL A 152 -5.67 7.16 33.65
CA VAL A 152 -6.06 7.32 32.23
C VAL A 152 -5.13 8.32 31.54
N LYS A 153 -4.90 9.47 32.18
CA LYS A 153 -4.02 10.51 31.64
C LYS A 153 -2.58 10.04 31.49
N ILE A 154 -2.01 9.41 32.52
CA ILE A 154 -0.63 8.91 32.49
C ILE A 154 -0.46 7.89 31.36
N VAL A 155 -1.40 6.95 31.24
CA VAL A 155 -1.42 5.95 30.17
C VAL A 155 -1.54 6.62 28.80
N ASN A 156 -2.43 7.59 28.64
CA ASN A 156 -2.59 8.33 27.38
C ASN A 156 -1.31 9.08 26.99
N ASP A 157 -0.72 9.82 27.92
CA ASP A 157 0.50 10.59 27.70
C ASP A 157 1.65 9.66 27.28
N GLU A 158 1.77 8.49 27.91
CA GLU A 158 2.78 7.50 27.55
C GLU A 158 2.51 6.82 26.19
N LEU A 159 1.24 6.58 25.84
CA LEU A 159 0.87 6.06 24.51
C LEU A 159 1.20 7.07 23.41
N VAL A 160 0.96 8.37 23.66
CA VAL A 160 1.31 9.46 22.73
C VAL A 160 2.82 9.52 22.51
N LYS A 161 3.61 9.44 23.57
CA LYS A 161 5.09 9.39 23.48
C LYS A 161 5.56 8.16 22.68
N LEU A 162 4.97 7.00 22.95
CA LEU A 162 5.29 5.75 22.26
C LEU A 162 5.00 5.83 20.74
N MET A 163 3.92 6.52 20.36
CA MET A 163 3.56 6.73 18.96
C MET A 163 4.40 7.80 18.24
N GLY A 164 5.31 8.47 18.93
CA GLY A 164 6.27 9.42 18.34
C GLY A 164 5.94 10.90 18.53
N GLY A 165 4.80 11.24 19.16
CA GLY A 165 4.46 12.58 19.67
C GLY A 165 4.36 13.75 18.67
N GLU A 166 4.95 13.63 17.48
CA GLU A 166 5.04 14.69 16.48
C GLU A 166 4.40 14.28 15.17
N VAL A 167 3.59 15.18 14.62
CA VAL A 167 3.02 15.02 13.28
C VAL A 167 3.97 15.67 12.28
N SER A 168 4.67 14.86 11.47
CA SER A 168 5.42 15.37 10.34
C SER A 168 4.52 15.42 9.10
N GLU A 169 4.36 16.60 8.52
CA GLU A 169 3.73 16.74 7.21
C GLU A 169 4.64 16.24 6.09
N LEU A 170 4.05 15.96 4.93
CA LEU A 170 4.81 15.63 3.72
C LEU A 170 5.53 16.88 3.21
N VAL A 171 6.85 16.80 3.10
CA VAL A 171 7.67 17.86 2.51
C VAL A 171 7.67 17.70 1.00
N PHE A 172 7.18 18.73 0.29
CA PHE A 172 7.16 18.76 -1.17
C PHE A 172 8.41 19.44 -1.74
N SER A 173 8.83 18.98 -2.93
CA SER A 173 9.94 19.59 -3.66
C SER A 173 9.61 21.04 -4.04
N LYS A 174 10.62 21.92 -3.97
CA LYS A 174 10.52 23.31 -4.44
C LYS A 174 10.48 23.42 -5.96
N SER A 175 11.02 22.43 -6.67
CA SER A 175 11.09 22.41 -8.13
C SER A 175 10.92 21.01 -8.69
N GLY A 176 10.08 20.87 -9.72
CA GLY A 176 9.76 19.59 -10.34
C GLY A 176 8.87 18.68 -9.47
N PRO A 177 8.56 17.47 -9.95
CA PRO A 177 7.73 16.53 -9.21
C PRO A 177 8.41 16.06 -7.92
N THR A 178 7.64 16.00 -6.84
CA THR A 178 8.01 15.31 -5.60
C THR A 178 7.92 13.80 -5.85
N VAL A 179 8.98 13.05 -5.56
CA VAL A 179 9.01 11.59 -5.76
C VAL A 179 8.80 10.89 -4.42
N ILE A 180 7.77 10.04 -4.35
CA ILE A 180 7.45 9.21 -3.20
C ILE A 180 7.61 7.74 -3.61
N LEU A 181 8.54 7.04 -2.99
CA LEU A 181 8.78 5.62 -3.22
C LEU A 181 8.13 4.80 -2.11
N LEU A 182 7.22 3.89 -2.44
CA LEU A 182 6.66 2.96 -1.45
C LEU A 182 7.48 1.68 -1.39
N ALA A 183 8.32 1.57 -0.36
CA ALA A 183 9.09 0.38 -0.07
C ALA A 183 8.54 -0.36 1.17
N GLY A 184 8.63 -1.69 1.17
CA GLY A 184 8.15 -2.50 2.30
C GLY A 184 8.11 -3.99 1.99
N LEU A 185 7.62 -4.78 2.93
CA LEU A 185 7.49 -6.22 2.77
C LEU A 185 6.43 -6.59 1.72
N GLN A 186 6.41 -7.84 1.31
CA GLN A 186 5.31 -8.38 0.51
C GLN A 186 4.02 -8.42 1.34
N GLY A 187 2.85 -8.24 0.69
CA GLY A 187 1.55 -8.33 1.37
C GLY A 187 1.13 -7.12 2.22
N VAL A 188 2.00 -6.15 2.52
CA VAL A 188 1.67 -5.00 3.40
C VAL A 188 0.77 -3.92 2.75
N GLY A 189 0.27 -4.16 1.54
CA GLY A 189 -0.69 -3.27 0.89
C GLY A 189 -0.10 -2.03 0.17
N LYS A 190 1.17 -2.07 -0.26
CA LYS A 190 1.84 -0.95 -0.97
C LYS A 190 1.08 -0.45 -2.20
N THR A 191 0.63 -1.35 -3.07
CA THR A 191 -0.14 -1.03 -4.28
C THR A 191 -1.44 -0.28 -3.94
N THR A 192 -2.16 -0.74 -2.91
CA THR A 192 -3.39 -0.08 -2.43
C THR A 192 -3.08 1.27 -1.76
N LEU A 193 -1.98 1.35 -1.02
CA LEU A 193 -1.52 2.59 -0.39
C LEU A 193 -1.15 3.65 -1.45
N CYS A 194 -0.55 3.26 -2.57
CA CYS A 194 -0.26 4.17 -3.68
C CYS A 194 -1.51 4.91 -4.15
N ALA A 195 -2.58 4.17 -4.43
CA ALA A 195 -3.84 4.75 -4.89
C ALA A 195 -4.53 5.60 -3.83
N LYS A 196 -4.50 5.16 -2.55
CA LYS A 196 -5.03 5.94 -1.42
C LYS A 196 -4.27 7.26 -1.24
N LEU A 197 -2.95 7.21 -1.30
CA LEU A 197 -2.08 8.38 -1.18
C LEU A 197 -2.30 9.35 -2.35
N ALA A 198 -2.40 8.84 -3.58
CA ALA A 198 -2.69 9.67 -4.75
C ALA A 198 -4.05 10.37 -4.63
N ASN A 199 -5.08 9.65 -4.19
CA ASN A 199 -6.40 10.23 -3.94
C ASN A 199 -6.37 11.28 -2.83
N TYR A 200 -5.60 11.04 -1.76
CA TYR A 200 -5.41 12.01 -0.69
C TYR A 200 -4.74 13.30 -1.20
N LEU A 201 -3.65 13.19 -1.96
CA LEU A 201 -2.95 14.34 -2.54
C LEU A 201 -3.82 15.09 -3.56
N LYS A 202 -4.60 14.37 -4.36
CA LYS A 202 -5.60 14.96 -5.27
C LYS A 202 -6.64 15.79 -4.54
N LYS A 203 -7.12 15.32 -3.38
CA LYS A 203 -8.04 16.09 -2.51
C LYS A 203 -7.38 17.34 -1.92
N GLN A 204 -6.06 17.35 -1.76
CA GLN A 204 -5.27 18.52 -1.38
C GLN A 204 -4.94 19.44 -2.58
N GLY A 205 -5.47 19.16 -3.77
CA GLY A 205 -5.25 19.98 -4.97
C GLY A 205 -3.91 19.73 -5.66
N LYS A 206 -3.18 18.66 -5.32
CA LYS A 206 -1.94 18.28 -5.99
C LYS A 206 -2.22 17.32 -7.15
N SER A 207 -1.65 17.59 -8.32
CA SER A 207 -1.64 16.63 -9.42
C SER A 207 -0.69 15.48 -9.06
N SER A 208 -1.12 14.24 -9.30
CA SER A 208 -0.35 13.05 -8.96
C SER A 208 -0.28 12.08 -10.14
N MET A 209 0.77 11.28 -10.21
CA MET A 209 0.90 10.17 -11.16
C MET A 209 1.51 8.95 -10.46
N LEU A 210 0.98 7.77 -10.76
CA LEU A 210 1.48 6.50 -10.25
C LEU A 210 2.51 5.91 -11.24
N ILE A 211 3.53 5.23 -10.73
CA ILE A 211 4.50 4.47 -11.53
C ILE A 211 4.45 3.01 -11.09
N ALA A 212 4.18 2.10 -12.03
CA ALA A 212 4.14 0.67 -11.79
C ALA A 212 5.55 0.05 -11.83
N GLY A 213 6.23 0.01 -10.68
CA GLY A 213 7.57 -0.58 -10.53
C GLY A 213 7.59 -2.04 -10.01
N ASP A 214 6.44 -2.61 -9.64
CA ASP A 214 6.31 -4.03 -9.23
C ASP A 214 6.17 -4.94 -10.46
N VAL A 215 7.27 -5.13 -11.20
CA VAL A 215 7.31 -5.96 -12.43
C VAL A 215 7.36 -7.46 -12.15
N TYR A 216 7.60 -7.86 -10.89
CA TYR A 216 7.77 -9.28 -10.53
C TYR A 216 6.44 -9.98 -10.24
N ARG A 217 5.38 -9.21 -9.94
CA ARG A 217 4.04 -9.74 -9.71
C ARG A 217 3.18 -9.59 -10.97
N PRO A 218 2.77 -10.69 -11.62
CA PRO A 218 2.07 -10.65 -12.92
C PRO A 218 0.86 -9.70 -12.97
N ALA A 219 0.07 -9.63 -11.90
CA ALA A 219 -1.14 -8.80 -11.81
C ALA A 219 -0.94 -7.45 -11.11
N ALA A 220 0.26 -7.10 -10.65
CA ALA A 220 0.46 -5.87 -9.87
C ALA A 220 0.31 -4.61 -10.73
N ILE A 221 0.78 -4.66 -11.98
CA ILE A 221 0.63 -3.56 -12.94
C ILE A 221 -0.86 -3.32 -13.22
N ASP A 222 -1.60 -4.35 -13.61
CA ASP A 222 -3.04 -4.27 -13.89
C ASP A 222 -3.83 -3.81 -12.66
N GLN A 223 -3.48 -4.33 -11.48
CA GLN A 223 -4.07 -3.89 -10.21
C GLN A 223 -3.86 -2.38 -9.99
N LEU A 224 -2.65 -1.87 -10.21
CA LEU A 224 -2.35 -0.45 -10.02
C LEU A 224 -3.07 0.41 -11.05
N VAL A 225 -3.18 -0.04 -12.31
CA VAL A 225 -3.94 0.64 -13.37
C VAL A 225 -5.41 0.76 -12.99
N ILE A 226 -6.06 -0.35 -12.60
CA ILE A 226 -7.46 -0.36 -12.17
C ILE A 226 -7.67 0.60 -10.99
N LEU A 227 -6.78 0.56 -10.00
CA LEU A 227 -6.87 1.45 -8.84
C LEU A 227 -6.67 2.93 -9.23
N GLY A 228 -5.74 3.21 -10.15
CA GLY A 228 -5.49 4.55 -10.70
C GLY A 228 -6.72 5.11 -11.41
N GLU A 229 -7.35 4.30 -12.26
CA GLU A 229 -8.61 4.65 -12.93
C GLU A 229 -9.73 4.95 -11.93
N GLN A 230 -9.89 4.11 -10.90
CA GLN A 230 -10.89 4.30 -9.85
C GLN A 230 -10.74 5.64 -9.11
N VAL A 231 -9.51 6.11 -8.87
CA VAL A 231 -9.25 7.40 -8.21
C VAL A 231 -9.06 8.55 -9.22
N GLY A 232 -9.11 8.26 -10.52
CA GLY A 232 -8.86 9.20 -11.61
C GLY A 232 -7.46 9.82 -11.54
N VAL A 233 -6.43 8.98 -11.38
CA VAL A 233 -5.01 9.34 -11.34
C VAL A 233 -4.28 8.55 -12.43
N PRO A 234 -3.48 9.21 -13.30
CA PRO A 234 -2.75 8.52 -14.36
C PRO A 234 -1.72 7.53 -13.80
N VAL A 235 -1.53 6.41 -14.49
CA VAL A 235 -0.54 5.38 -14.17
C VAL A 235 0.42 5.23 -15.34
N TYR A 236 1.71 5.30 -15.06
CA TYR A 236 2.77 5.00 -16.01
C TYR A 236 3.19 3.54 -15.87
N THR A 237 3.25 2.82 -16.99
CA THR A 237 3.66 1.42 -17.08
C THR A 237 4.52 1.21 -18.33
N ALA A 238 5.45 0.25 -18.29
CA ALA A 238 6.24 -0.16 -19.45
C ALA A 238 6.26 -1.69 -19.63
N GLY A 239 5.26 -2.39 -19.08
CA GLY A 239 5.19 -3.85 -19.07
C GLY A 239 6.14 -4.52 -18.05
N THR A 240 6.29 -5.84 -18.18
CA THR A 240 7.09 -6.70 -17.27
C THR A 240 8.53 -6.88 -17.70
N GLU A 241 8.84 -6.64 -18.99
CA GLU A 241 10.16 -6.91 -19.58
C GLU A 241 11.17 -5.78 -19.31
N VAL A 242 10.71 -4.62 -18.86
CA VAL A 242 11.54 -3.44 -18.61
C VAL A 242 12.00 -3.43 -17.15
N LYS A 243 13.27 -3.09 -16.92
CA LYS A 243 13.83 -3.03 -15.56
C LYS A 243 13.12 -1.95 -14.73
N PRO A 244 12.82 -2.20 -13.43
CA PRO A 244 12.15 -1.21 -12.57
C PRO A 244 12.84 0.16 -12.52
N SER A 245 14.17 0.19 -12.61
CA SER A 245 14.95 1.43 -12.62
C SER A 245 14.76 2.25 -13.90
N GLU A 246 14.54 1.59 -15.04
CA GLU A 246 14.23 2.25 -16.32
C GLU A 246 12.80 2.77 -16.32
N ILE A 247 11.85 1.99 -15.81
CA ILE A 247 10.44 2.42 -15.62
C ILE A 247 10.38 3.67 -14.74
N ALA A 248 11.14 3.71 -13.64
CA ALA A 248 11.20 4.86 -12.75
C ALA A 248 11.71 6.12 -13.47
N LYS A 249 12.79 6.00 -14.27
CA LYS A 249 13.36 7.12 -15.03
C LYS A 249 12.39 7.64 -16.07
N GLN A 250 11.82 6.75 -16.88
CA GLN A 250 10.90 7.13 -17.95
C GLN A 250 9.60 7.72 -17.39
N GLY A 251 9.05 7.14 -16.32
CA GLY A 251 7.88 7.68 -15.63
C GLY A 251 8.15 9.05 -15.01
N LEU A 252 9.33 9.28 -14.44
CA LEU A 252 9.70 10.60 -13.92
C LEU A 252 9.83 11.64 -15.04
N GLU A 253 10.37 11.28 -16.19
CA GLU A 253 10.42 12.16 -17.37
C GLU A 253 9.02 12.49 -17.89
N GLU A 254 8.13 11.51 -17.95
CA GLU A 254 6.74 11.71 -18.35
C GLU A 254 6.00 12.66 -17.38
N ALA A 255 6.21 12.48 -16.07
CA ALA A 255 5.66 13.36 -15.05
C ALA A 255 6.13 14.82 -15.23
N LYS A 256 7.42 15.02 -15.52
CA LYS A 256 7.99 16.35 -15.82
C LYS A 256 7.35 16.97 -17.06
N LYS A 257 7.20 16.19 -18.15
CA LYS A 257 6.55 16.64 -19.39
C LYS A 257 5.09 17.04 -19.16
N LYS A 258 4.36 16.27 -18.35
CA LYS A 258 2.96 16.53 -17.98
C LYS A 258 2.77 17.55 -16.86
N LYS A 259 3.86 18.12 -16.33
CA LYS A 259 3.87 19.09 -15.20
C LYS A 259 3.12 18.56 -13.97
N ILE A 260 3.36 17.30 -13.62
CA ILE A 260 2.79 16.66 -12.44
C ILE A 260 3.55 17.12 -11.17
N ASP A 261 2.82 17.36 -10.08
CA ASP A 261 3.38 17.82 -8.80
C ASP A 261 4.00 16.67 -7.99
N VAL A 262 3.36 15.49 -8.01
CA VAL A 262 3.79 14.33 -7.21
C VAL A 262 3.79 13.04 -8.01
N VAL A 263 4.86 12.28 -7.89
CA VAL A 263 5.02 10.95 -8.46
C VAL A 263 5.08 9.94 -7.34
N ILE A 264 4.24 8.90 -7.40
CA ILE A 264 4.24 7.81 -6.42
C ILE A 264 4.63 6.53 -7.14
N MET A 265 5.70 5.90 -6.70
CA MET A 265 6.22 4.67 -7.28
C MET A 265 5.87 3.47 -6.39
N ASP A 266 5.11 2.53 -6.95
CA ASP A 266 4.85 1.23 -6.32
C ASP A 266 6.03 0.30 -6.65
N THR A 267 6.69 -0.24 -5.63
CA THR A 267 7.76 -1.22 -5.83
C THR A 267 7.34 -2.60 -5.40
N ALA A 268 8.02 -3.62 -5.92
CA ALA A 268 7.90 -4.96 -5.39
C ALA A 268 8.22 -4.99 -3.88
N GLY A 269 7.52 -5.87 -3.16
CA GLY A 269 7.83 -6.13 -1.77
C GLY A 269 9.09 -6.98 -1.65
N ARG A 270 9.94 -6.66 -0.66
CA ARG A 270 11.06 -7.54 -0.31
C ARG A 270 10.57 -8.70 0.57
N LEU A 271 11.18 -9.87 0.41
CA LEU A 271 11.09 -10.95 1.39
C LEU A 271 11.93 -10.57 2.62
N GLN A 272 11.47 -10.89 3.83
CA GLN A 272 12.34 -10.92 4.99
C GLN A 272 13.23 -12.16 4.86
N VAL A 273 14.34 -12.04 4.13
CA VAL A 273 15.44 -12.97 4.35
C VAL A 273 16.08 -12.53 5.65
N ILE A 274 15.79 -13.27 6.72
CA ILE A 274 16.58 -13.21 7.95
C ILE A 274 17.94 -13.80 7.57
N LEU A 275 18.95 -12.95 7.43
CA LEU A 275 20.36 -13.39 7.43
C LEU A 275 20.77 -13.72 8.86
#